data_AF-A0AAV2EGD5-F1
#
_entry.id   AF-A0AAV2EGD5-F1
#
_cell.length_a   1.000
_cell.length_b   1.000
_cell.length_c   1.000
_cell.angle_alpha   90.00
_cell.angle_beta   90.00
_cell.angle_gamma   90.00
#
_symmetry.space_group_name_H-M   'P 1'
#
loop_
_entity.id
_entity.type
_entity.pdbx_description
1 polymer ?
#
loop_
_entity_poly.entity_id
_entity_poly.type
_entity_poly.pdbx_seq_one_letter_code
_entity_poly.pdbx_strand_id
1 'polypeptide(L)'
;MEKWGDEGSQNPGPGNMGIMGMRGVLAVVLLAVCLSPQAVSGIRFVIDREECFSHDVKYDGDNVHVSFVVIKSDSSWRNNAEGIDLVIKGPNGEQMHDFRDKISDKHEFVARQKGVYRFCFTNKSPYHETIDFDIHVAHFSYYEEHAKDEHLKPLIHEISRLEDALYNIQFEQHWLEAQTERQALINDAMGRRAVHKAFFESAALVGVSILQVYLLRRLFERKLGVSRV
;
A
#
# COMPACT_ATOMS: atom_id res chain seq x y z
N MET A 1 74.48 -32.56 -18.67
CA MET A 1 74.34 -32.42 -17.20
C MET A 1 74.09 -30.95 -16.94
N GLU A 2 72.87 -30.65 -16.52
CA GLU A 2 72.27 -29.31 -16.44
C GLU A 2 72.89 -28.40 -15.37
N LYS A 3 72.80 -27.08 -15.59
CA LYS A 3 72.46 -26.02 -14.60
C LYS A 3 72.43 -24.66 -15.31
N TRP A 4 71.24 -24.11 -15.59
CA TRP A 4 70.54 -23.05 -14.82
C TRP A 4 71.43 -21.79 -14.68
N GLY A 5 71.21 -20.64 -15.33
CA GLY A 5 69.95 -20.02 -15.77
C GLY A 5 69.66 -18.84 -14.85
N ASP A 6 70.25 -17.68 -15.14
CA ASP A 6 69.99 -16.41 -14.46
C ASP A 6 68.57 -15.93 -14.75
N GLU A 7 67.75 -15.68 -13.72
CA GLU A 7 66.54 -14.88 -13.88
C GLU A 7 66.37 -13.95 -12.67
N GLY A 8 66.60 -12.66 -12.90
CA GLY A 8 66.39 -11.59 -11.94
C GLY A 8 64.90 -11.42 -11.64
N SER A 9 64.51 -11.79 -10.43
CA SER A 9 63.16 -11.55 -9.91
C SER A 9 63.00 -10.08 -9.51
N GLN A 10 62.23 -9.34 -10.30
CA GLN A 10 61.81 -7.98 -9.99
C GLN A 10 60.66 -8.03 -8.97
N ASN A 11 60.97 -7.72 -7.72
CA ASN A 11 59.98 -7.58 -6.63
C ASN A 11 59.07 -6.36 -6.86
N PRO A 12 57.74 -6.50 -6.93
CA PRO A 12 56.84 -5.36 -6.84
C PRO A 12 56.69 -4.93 -5.37
N GLY A 13 56.97 -3.66 -5.08
CA GLY A 13 56.94 -3.09 -3.73
C GLY A 13 55.55 -3.05 -3.06
N PRO A 14 55.49 -2.98 -1.73
CA PRO A 14 54.27 -3.05 -0.95
C PRO A 14 53.61 -1.68 -0.87
N GLY A 15 52.83 -1.29 -1.88
CA GLY A 15 52.20 0.04 -1.92
C GLY A 15 50.75 0.08 -2.41
N ASN A 16 50.33 -0.85 -3.26
CA ASN A 16 49.10 -0.66 -4.05
C ASN A 16 47.87 -1.45 -3.58
N MET A 17 48.01 -2.37 -2.61
CA MET A 17 46.90 -3.24 -2.20
C MET A 17 45.84 -2.52 -1.34
N GLY A 18 46.21 -1.47 -0.60
CA GLY A 18 45.30 -0.73 0.29
C GLY A 18 44.40 0.29 -0.42
N ILE A 19 44.91 0.92 -1.49
CA ILE A 19 44.19 1.97 -2.24
C ILE A 19 43.12 1.34 -3.15
N MET A 20 43.37 0.14 -3.68
CA MET A 20 42.43 -0.56 -4.54
C MET A 20 41.18 -1.07 -3.78
N GLY A 21 41.36 -1.54 -2.54
CA GLY A 21 40.25 -1.97 -1.68
C GLY A 21 39.33 -0.83 -1.25
N MET A 22 39.89 0.33 -0.90
CA MET A 22 39.11 1.49 -0.47
C MET A 22 38.28 2.10 -1.61
N ARG A 23 38.82 2.13 -2.83
CA ARG A 23 38.10 2.56 -4.05
C ARG A 23 36.97 1.59 -4.42
N GLY A 24 37.19 0.28 -4.24
CA GLY A 24 36.17 -0.75 -4.45
C GLY A 24 35.00 -0.61 -3.47
N VAL A 25 35.28 -0.38 -2.19
CA VAL A 25 34.23 -0.17 -1.17
C VAL A 25 33.44 1.11 -1.46
N LEU A 26 34.11 2.22 -1.80
CA LEU A 26 33.45 3.47 -2.18
C LEU A 26 32.58 3.31 -3.43
N ALA A 27 33.05 2.57 -4.43
CA ALA A 27 32.29 2.30 -5.64
C ALA A 27 31.04 1.47 -5.35
N VAL A 28 31.12 0.45 -4.48
CA VAL A 28 29.96 -0.37 -4.08
C VAL A 28 28.94 0.45 -3.29
N VAL A 29 29.38 1.32 -2.38
CA VAL A 29 28.49 2.22 -1.62
C VAL A 29 27.81 3.23 -2.54
N LEU A 30 28.54 3.84 -3.47
CA LEU A 30 27.98 4.77 -4.45
C LEU A 30 26.98 4.08 -5.39
N LEU A 31 27.29 2.87 -5.86
CA LEU A 31 26.41 2.11 -6.74
C LEU A 31 25.12 1.70 -6.01
N ALA A 32 25.20 1.38 -4.72
CA ALA A 32 24.03 1.07 -3.89
C ALA A 32 23.14 2.29 -3.61
N VAL A 33 23.73 3.48 -3.46
CA VAL A 33 22.99 4.75 -3.31
C VAL A 33 22.30 5.15 -4.62
N CYS A 34 22.97 4.95 -5.76
CA CYS A 34 22.41 5.21 -7.09
C CYS A 34 21.30 4.23 -7.50
N LEU A 35 21.24 3.04 -6.90
CA LEU A 35 20.16 2.06 -7.09
C LEU A 35 18.91 2.35 -6.24
N SER A 36 18.85 3.50 -5.55
CA SER A 36 17.62 3.90 -4.87
C SER A 36 16.49 4.09 -5.90
N PRO A 37 15.34 3.42 -5.71
CA PRO A 37 14.28 3.46 -6.70
C PRO A 37 13.71 4.87 -6.78
N GLN A 38 13.79 5.47 -7.96
CA GLN A 38 13.15 6.73 -8.27
C GLN A 38 11.64 6.59 -8.04
N ALA A 39 11.05 7.62 -7.42
CA ALA A 39 9.61 7.71 -7.21
C ALA A 39 8.90 7.73 -8.57
N VAL A 40 8.03 6.75 -8.81
CA VAL A 40 7.13 6.75 -9.98
C VAL A 40 5.91 7.57 -9.59
N SER A 41 5.66 8.67 -10.30
CA SER A 41 4.44 9.46 -10.12
C SER A 41 3.35 8.98 -11.08
N GLY A 42 2.22 8.52 -10.53
CA GLY A 42 0.99 8.25 -11.26
C GLY A 42 0.02 9.43 -11.21
N ILE A 43 -0.82 9.57 -12.23
CA ILE A 43 -1.94 10.54 -12.23
C ILE A 43 -3.12 9.88 -11.53
N ARG A 44 -3.66 10.53 -10.50
CA ARG A 44 -4.77 9.99 -9.70
C ARG A 44 -5.80 11.07 -9.43
N PHE A 45 -7.07 10.73 -9.57
CA PHE A 45 -8.20 11.62 -9.25
C PHE A 45 -8.25 11.83 -7.74
N VAL A 46 -8.40 13.08 -7.34
CA VAL A 46 -8.17 13.56 -5.98
C VAL A 46 -9.44 14.26 -5.51
N ILE A 47 -9.89 13.91 -4.30
CA ILE A 47 -10.98 14.62 -3.63
C ILE A 47 -10.37 15.78 -2.85
N ASP A 48 -10.92 16.99 -3.05
CA ASP A 48 -10.35 18.22 -2.50
C ASP A 48 -10.71 18.38 -1.00
N ARG A 49 -12.00 18.38 -0.63
CA ARG A 49 -12.44 18.49 0.78
C ARG A 49 -13.74 17.78 1.14
N GLU A 50 -14.85 18.06 0.45
CA GLU A 50 -16.14 17.41 0.66
C GLU A 50 -16.74 17.08 -0.71
N GLU A 51 -17.13 15.83 -0.92
CA GLU A 51 -17.78 15.40 -2.16
C GLU A 51 -19.04 14.61 -1.84
N CYS A 52 -20.15 14.98 -2.48
CA CYS A 52 -21.45 14.36 -2.27
C CYS A 52 -21.95 13.66 -3.52
N PHE A 53 -22.23 12.36 -3.39
CA PHE A 53 -22.83 11.54 -4.44
C PHE A 53 -24.31 11.36 -4.19
N SER A 54 -25.12 11.46 -5.25
CA SER A 54 -26.57 11.29 -5.17
C SER A 54 -26.96 9.98 -5.85
N HIS A 55 -27.76 9.15 -5.19
CA HIS A 55 -28.27 7.90 -5.74
C HIS A 55 -29.79 7.85 -5.55
N ASP A 56 -30.52 7.47 -6.61
CA ASP A 56 -31.98 7.43 -6.59
C ASP A 56 -32.48 6.04 -6.18
N VAL A 57 -33.23 5.98 -5.08
CA VAL A 57 -33.88 4.75 -4.60
C VAL A 57 -35.32 4.74 -5.08
N LYS A 58 -35.67 3.72 -5.87
CA LYS A 58 -36.94 3.70 -6.61
C LYS A 58 -38.14 3.32 -5.75
N TYR A 59 -37.95 2.42 -4.78
CA TYR A 59 -39.04 1.85 -4.00
C TYR A 59 -38.85 2.06 -2.49
N ASP A 60 -39.98 2.15 -1.80
CA ASP A 60 -40.02 2.18 -0.34
C ASP A 60 -39.69 0.77 0.17
N GLY A 61 -38.70 0.64 1.06
CA GLY A 61 -38.27 -0.64 1.64
C GLY A 61 -37.06 -1.28 0.96
N ASP A 62 -36.44 -0.64 -0.03
CA ASP A 62 -35.20 -1.15 -0.66
C ASP A 62 -34.05 -1.21 0.34
N ASN A 63 -33.22 -2.25 0.24
CA ASN A 63 -31.98 -2.34 1.01
C ASN A 63 -30.87 -1.59 0.27
N VAL A 64 -30.25 -0.63 0.96
CA VAL A 64 -29.16 0.16 0.44
C VAL A 64 -27.88 -0.29 1.14
N HIS A 65 -26.94 -0.79 0.36
CA HIS A 65 -25.61 -1.16 0.80
C HIS A 65 -24.63 -0.08 0.36
N VAL A 66 -23.80 0.38 1.30
CA VAL A 66 -22.73 1.32 1.03
C VAL A 66 -21.44 0.79 1.63
N SER A 67 -20.37 0.81 0.86
CA SER A 67 -19.03 0.57 1.39
C SER A 67 -18.04 1.57 0.83
N PHE A 68 -16.98 1.83 1.59
CA PHE A 68 -15.86 2.62 1.11
C PHE A 68 -14.55 2.17 1.74
N VAL A 69 -13.46 2.42 1.02
CA VAL A 69 -12.09 2.20 1.43
C VAL A 69 -11.26 3.42 1.07
N VAL A 70 -10.57 3.99 2.06
CA VAL A 70 -9.64 5.10 1.83
C VAL A 70 -8.32 4.56 1.29
N ILE A 71 -8.04 4.86 0.03
CA ILE A 71 -6.75 4.55 -0.59
C ILE A 71 -5.85 5.77 -0.31
N LYS A 72 -4.72 5.61 0.38
CA LYS A 72 -3.80 6.74 0.61
C LYS A 72 -2.86 6.87 -0.61
N SER A 73 -2.75 8.06 -1.19
CA SER A 73 -2.01 8.29 -2.44
C SER A 73 -0.51 8.43 -2.21
N ASP A 74 -0.04 9.21 -1.23
CA ASP A 74 1.39 9.26 -0.90
C ASP A 74 1.63 10.04 0.40
N SER A 75 1.60 9.39 1.56
CA SER A 75 2.26 9.96 2.74
C SER A 75 2.90 8.85 3.56
N SER A 76 4.09 8.52 3.10
CA SER A 76 4.97 7.49 3.61
C SER A 76 5.35 7.61 5.10
N TRP A 77 4.99 8.68 5.82
CA TRP A 77 5.53 8.97 7.15
C TRP A 77 4.57 9.61 8.17
N ARG A 78 3.28 9.82 7.86
CA ARG A 78 2.35 10.48 8.80
C ARG A 78 1.30 9.50 9.31
N ASN A 79 1.57 8.95 10.50
CA ASN A 79 0.66 8.10 11.28
C ASN A 79 -0.55 8.86 11.88
N ASN A 80 -1.00 9.96 11.27
CA ASN A 80 -2.36 10.40 11.58
C ASN A 80 -3.29 9.49 10.79
N ALA A 81 -3.88 8.54 11.50
CA ALA A 81 -5.05 7.80 11.07
C ALA A 81 -6.26 8.74 11.03
N GLU A 82 -6.13 9.93 10.43
CA GLU A 82 -7.28 10.74 10.06
C GLU A 82 -8.03 9.92 9.00
N GLY A 83 -9.21 9.46 9.38
CA GLY A 83 -10.17 8.84 8.51
C GLY A 83 -11.08 9.88 7.86
N ILE A 84 -11.94 9.38 6.99
CA ILE A 84 -12.94 10.17 6.29
C ILE A 84 -14.27 10.06 7.03
N ASP A 85 -15.02 11.15 7.01
CA ASP A 85 -16.40 11.16 7.54
C ASP A 85 -17.37 10.89 6.39
N LEU A 86 -18.33 9.99 6.59
CA LEU A 86 -19.43 9.71 5.68
C LEU A 86 -20.74 10.13 6.35
N VAL A 87 -21.46 11.04 5.70
CA VAL A 87 -22.80 11.48 6.10
C VAL A 87 -23.82 11.05 5.05
N ILE A 88 -24.82 10.28 5.47
CA ILE A 88 -25.91 9.83 4.61
C ILE A 88 -27.15 10.69 4.91
N LYS A 89 -27.67 11.35 3.87
CA LYS A 89 -28.88 12.17 3.94
C LYS A 89 -30.00 11.54 3.12
N GLY A 90 -31.19 11.51 3.70
CA GLY A 90 -32.40 11.04 3.04
C GLY A 90 -32.95 12.04 2.01
N PRO A 91 -34.02 11.65 1.29
CA PRO A 91 -34.63 12.46 0.25
C PRO A 91 -35.22 13.79 0.75
N ASN A 92 -35.59 13.89 2.03
CA ASN A 92 -36.08 15.14 2.63
C ASN A 92 -34.94 16.01 3.19
N GLY A 93 -33.68 15.58 3.03
CA GLY A 93 -32.50 16.27 3.54
C GLY A 93 -32.19 15.96 5.01
N GLU A 94 -32.93 15.05 5.64
CA GLU A 94 -32.67 14.56 6.98
C GLU A 94 -31.36 13.76 7.03
N GLN A 95 -30.54 14.00 8.04
CA GLN A 95 -29.33 13.22 8.28
C GLN A 95 -29.73 11.89 8.93
N MET A 96 -29.45 10.78 8.24
CA MET A 96 -29.81 9.44 8.70
C MET A 96 -28.67 8.73 9.40
N HIS A 97 -27.47 8.79 8.81
CA HIS A 97 -26.27 8.14 9.34
C HIS A 97 -25.07 9.07 9.31
N ASP A 98 -24.19 8.93 10.30
CA ASP A 98 -22.96 9.72 10.49
C ASP A 98 -21.85 8.77 10.92
N PHE A 99 -20.91 8.50 10.03
CA PHE A 99 -19.73 7.71 10.29
C PHE A 99 -18.53 8.64 10.30
N ARG A 100 -17.79 8.68 11.40
CA ARG A 100 -16.65 9.61 11.55
C ARG A 100 -15.34 8.87 11.70
N ASP A 101 -14.30 9.48 11.14
CA ASP A 101 -12.91 9.05 11.30
C ASP A 101 -12.70 7.59 10.88
N LYS A 102 -13.34 7.20 9.77
CA LYS A 102 -13.32 5.84 9.26
C LYS A 102 -12.37 5.73 8.08
N ILE A 103 -11.55 4.69 8.11
CA ILE A 103 -10.59 4.38 7.04
C ILE A 103 -11.20 3.40 6.02
N SER A 104 -12.13 2.59 6.48
CA SER A 104 -12.99 1.75 5.67
C SER A 104 -14.24 1.46 6.48
N ASP A 105 -15.40 1.44 5.85
CA ASP A 105 -16.63 1.00 6.51
C ASP A 105 -17.57 0.33 5.49
N LYS A 106 -18.41 -0.57 5.98
CA LYS A 106 -19.49 -1.22 5.22
C LYS A 106 -20.75 -1.10 6.05
N HIS A 107 -21.79 -0.52 5.46
CA HIS A 107 -23.08 -0.33 6.13
C HIS A 107 -24.23 -0.71 5.21
N GLU A 108 -25.29 -1.23 5.82
CA GLU A 108 -26.53 -1.60 5.16
C GLU A 108 -27.69 -1.00 5.94
N PHE A 109 -28.63 -0.38 5.23
CA PHE A 109 -29.84 0.15 5.81
C PHE A 109 -31.03 0.01 4.86
N VAL A 110 -32.24 0.01 5.41
CA VAL A 110 -33.49 -0.05 4.64
C VAL A 110 -33.97 1.38 4.34
N ALA A 111 -34.21 1.69 3.07
CA ALA A 111 -34.75 2.97 2.63
C ALA A 111 -36.23 3.09 3.04
N ARG A 112 -36.55 4.04 3.93
CA ARG A 112 -37.93 4.24 4.40
C ARG A 112 -38.84 4.92 3.37
N GLN A 113 -38.25 5.68 2.45
CA GLN A 113 -38.94 6.49 1.47
C GLN A 113 -38.13 6.49 0.17
N LYS A 114 -38.82 6.37 -0.96
CA LYS A 114 -38.24 6.51 -2.29
C LYS A 114 -37.74 7.94 -2.53
N GLY A 115 -36.72 8.05 -3.36
CA GLY A 115 -36.15 9.31 -3.79
C GLY A 115 -34.63 9.33 -3.70
N VAL A 116 -34.08 10.55 -3.83
CA VAL A 116 -32.64 10.75 -3.96
C VAL A 116 -31.95 10.81 -2.60
N TYR A 117 -31.16 9.78 -2.31
CA TYR A 117 -30.27 9.74 -1.16
C TYR A 117 -28.93 10.40 -1.50
N ARG A 118 -28.32 11.10 -0.54
CA ARG A 118 -27.02 11.75 -0.69
C ARG A 118 -25.99 11.17 0.27
N PHE A 119 -24.83 10.82 -0.28
CA PHE A 119 -23.68 10.27 0.43
C PHE A 119 -22.55 11.28 0.35
N CYS A 120 -22.27 11.98 1.44
CA CYS A 120 -21.27 13.04 1.51
C CYS A 120 -20.04 12.54 2.25
N PHE A 121 -18.90 12.54 1.57
CA PHE A 121 -17.60 12.18 2.11
C PHE A 121 -16.82 13.45 2.42
N THR A 122 -16.42 13.63 3.68
CA THR A 122 -15.62 14.77 4.14
C THR A 122 -14.22 14.31 4.52
N ASN A 123 -13.23 14.84 3.83
CA ASN A 123 -11.83 14.63 4.15
C ASN A 123 -11.37 15.63 5.23
N LYS A 124 -10.94 15.10 6.38
CA LYS A 124 -10.33 15.89 7.45
C LYS A 124 -8.85 16.18 7.25
N SER A 125 -8.20 15.36 6.42
CA SER A 125 -6.78 15.46 6.15
C SER A 125 -6.47 16.76 5.41
N PRO A 126 -5.36 17.44 5.74
CA PRO A 126 -4.89 18.59 4.96
C PRO A 126 -4.38 18.18 3.56
N TYR A 127 -4.30 16.87 3.29
CA TYR A 127 -3.87 16.32 2.02
C TYR A 127 -5.02 15.68 1.27
N HIS A 128 -4.84 15.60 -0.05
CA HIS A 128 -5.72 14.91 -0.96
C HIS A 128 -5.70 13.40 -0.74
N GLU A 129 -6.82 12.87 -0.24
CA GLU A 129 -7.07 11.44 -0.14
C GLU A 129 -7.97 10.98 -1.29
N THR A 130 -7.89 9.71 -1.68
CA THR A 130 -8.85 9.13 -2.63
C THR A 130 -9.59 8.02 -1.93
N ILE A 131 -10.87 7.93 -2.22
CA ILE A 131 -11.74 6.87 -1.74
C ILE A 131 -12.15 6.02 -2.92
N ASP A 132 -12.18 4.72 -2.69
CA ASP A 132 -12.97 3.80 -3.48
C ASP A 132 -14.28 3.57 -2.72
N PHE A 133 -15.41 3.75 -3.38
CA PHE A 133 -16.73 3.62 -2.75
C PHE A 133 -17.68 2.89 -3.69
N ASP A 134 -18.53 2.06 -3.11
CA ASP A 134 -19.57 1.32 -3.83
C ASP A 134 -20.91 1.51 -3.13
N ILE A 135 -21.94 1.83 -3.92
CA ILE A 135 -23.31 2.01 -3.46
C ILE A 135 -24.19 1.09 -4.30
N HIS A 136 -24.85 0.16 -3.64
CA HIS A 136 -25.74 -0.81 -4.26
C HIS A 136 -27.13 -0.73 -3.64
N VAL A 137 -28.17 -0.72 -4.47
CA VAL A 137 -29.57 -0.72 -4.03
C VAL A 137 -30.20 -2.03 -4.47
N ALA A 138 -30.54 -2.87 -3.50
CA ALA A 138 -31.24 -4.13 -3.69
C ALA A 138 -32.74 -3.89 -3.47
N HIS A 139 -33.54 -4.14 -4.51
CA HIS A 139 -34.99 -4.15 -4.41
C HIS A 139 -35.47 -5.59 -4.24
N PHE A 140 -35.99 -5.92 -3.05
CA PHE A 140 -36.70 -7.18 -2.88
C PHE A 140 -38.11 -7.03 -3.43
N SER A 141 -38.32 -7.44 -4.69
CA SER A 141 -39.65 -7.53 -5.28
C SER A 141 -40.41 -8.69 -4.65
N TYR A 142 -40.85 -8.53 -3.40
CA TYR A 142 -41.88 -9.39 -2.85
C TYR A 142 -43.18 -8.99 -3.53
N TYR A 143 -43.43 -9.57 -4.71
CA TYR A 143 -44.71 -9.53 -5.41
C TYR A 143 -45.16 -8.12 -5.85
N GLU A 144 -44.48 -7.49 -6.82
CA GLU A 144 -45.24 -6.67 -7.76
C GLU A 144 -46.09 -7.61 -8.63
N GLU A 145 -47.27 -7.90 -8.08
CA GLU A 145 -48.55 -7.99 -8.76
C GLU A 145 -48.46 -7.70 -10.28
N HIS A 146 -48.28 -8.74 -11.11
CA HIS A 146 -49.05 -9.01 -12.34
C HIS A 146 -48.48 -10.18 -13.20
N ALA A 147 -49.26 -11.27 -13.30
CA ALA A 147 -49.39 -12.26 -14.41
C ALA A 147 -48.14 -13.04 -14.90
N LYS A 148 -48.03 -14.38 -14.97
CA LYS A 148 -48.93 -15.56 -14.97
C LYS A 148 -48.14 -16.85 -14.68
N ASP A 149 -48.87 -17.93 -14.38
CA ASP A 149 -48.52 -19.31 -13.99
C ASP A 149 -48.01 -19.55 -12.56
N GLU A 150 -48.89 -20.14 -11.73
CA GLU A 150 -48.61 -20.59 -10.36
C GLU A 150 -47.45 -21.59 -10.27
N HIS A 151 -47.08 -22.23 -11.39
CA HIS A 151 -45.97 -23.17 -11.44
C HIS A 151 -44.59 -22.53 -11.65
N LEU A 152 -44.51 -21.28 -12.13
CA LEU A 152 -43.23 -20.60 -12.36
C LEU A 152 -42.81 -19.71 -11.20
N LYS A 153 -43.76 -19.29 -10.35
CA LYS A 153 -43.50 -18.51 -9.12
C LYS A 153 -42.42 -19.10 -8.20
N PRO A 154 -42.47 -20.40 -7.82
CA PRO A 154 -41.45 -20.95 -6.93
C PRO A 154 -40.06 -20.98 -7.58
N LEU A 155 -39.98 -21.19 -8.91
CA LEU A 155 -38.70 -21.19 -9.62
C LEU A 155 -38.11 -19.78 -9.74
N ILE A 156 -38.92 -18.79 -10.08
CA ILE A 156 -38.49 -17.37 -10.20
C ILE A 156 -38.08 -16.80 -8.83
N HIS A 157 -38.74 -17.23 -7.75
CA HIS A 157 -38.37 -16.85 -6.40
C HIS A 157 -36.98 -17.37 -6.01
N GLU A 158 -36.65 -18.62 -6.33
CA GLU A 158 -35.31 -19.15 -6.07
C GLU A 158 -34.24 -18.47 -6.96
N ILE A 159 -34.56 -18.15 -8.22
CA ILE A 159 -33.62 -17.43 -9.11
C ILE A 159 -33.31 -16.03 -8.59
N SER A 160 -34.32 -15.25 -8.19
CA SER A 160 -34.10 -13.91 -7.61
C SER A 160 -33.31 -13.98 -6.30
N ARG A 161 -33.58 -14.97 -5.45
CA ARG A 161 -32.79 -15.21 -4.24
C ARG A 161 -31.32 -15.55 -4.54
N LEU A 162 -31.05 -16.35 -5.57
CA LEU A 162 -29.68 -16.65 -5.99
C LEU A 162 -28.99 -15.41 -6.58
N GLU A 163 -29.72 -14.60 -7.35
CA GLU A 163 -29.24 -13.33 -7.88
C GLU A 163 -28.82 -12.38 -6.74
N ASP A 164 -29.66 -12.23 -5.71
CA ASP A 164 -29.34 -11.43 -4.51
C ASP A 164 -28.12 -11.97 -3.76
N ALA A 165 -28.03 -13.29 -3.60
CA ALA A 165 -26.88 -13.91 -2.95
C ALA A 165 -25.59 -13.68 -3.76
N LEU A 166 -25.67 -13.73 -5.10
CA LEU A 166 -24.54 -13.46 -6.00
C LEU A 166 -24.14 -11.98 -5.94
N TYR A 167 -25.09 -11.04 -5.94
CA TYR A 167 -24.77 -9.62 -5.78
C TYR A 167 -24.09 -9.33 -4.46
N ASN A 168 -24.58 -9.91 -3.36
CA ASN A 168 -23.93 -9.78 -2.05
C ASN A 168 -22.49 -10.29 -2.06
N ILE A 169 -22.25 -11.46 -2.68
CA ILE A 169 -20.88 -12.01 -2.83
C ILE A 169 -20.01 -11.10 -3.70
N GLN A 170 -20.54 -10.59 -4.82
CA GLN A 170 -19.79 -9.74 -5.72
C GLN A 170 -19.41 -8.41 -5.05
N PHE A 171 -20.33 -7.80 -4.32
CA PHE A 171 -20.07 -6.62 -3.50
C PHE A 171 -18.97 -6.89 -2.46
N GLU A 172 -19.03 -8.03 -1.78
CA GLU A 172 -17.97 -8.44 -0.83
C GLU A 172 -16.63 -8.69 -1.51
N GLN A 173 -16.62 -9.28 -2.71
CA GLN A 173 -15.41 -9.48 -3.49
C GLN A 173 -14.77 -8.15 -3.88
N HIS A 174 -15.54 -7.21 -4.42
CA HIS A 174 -15.03 -5.88 -4.76
C HIS A 174 -14.46 -5.17 -3.54
N TRP A 175 -15.14 -5.25 -2.39
CA TRP A 175 -14.62 -4.69 -1.14
C TRP A 175 -13.32 -5.37 -0.69
N LEU A 176 -13.24 -6.70 -0.75
CA LEU A 176 -12.03 -7.46 -0.41
C LEU A 176 -10.86 -7.12 -1.35
N GLU A 177 -11.14 -6.96 -2.64
CA GLU A 177 -10.16 -6.60 -3.66
C GLU A 177 -9.58 -5.21 -3.37
N ALA A 178 -10.42 -4.20 -3.16
CA ALA A 178 -9.98 -2.85 -2.81
C ALA A 178 -9.13 -2.82 -1.53
N GLN A 179 -9.54 -3.57 -0.51
CA GLN A 179 -8.82 -3.67 0.76
C GLN A 179 -7.46 -4.38 0.60
N THR A 180 -7.41 -5.46 -0.20
CA THR A 180 -6.18 -6.22 -0.44
C THR A 180 -5.19 -5.45 -1.33
N GLU A 181 -5.66 -4.69 -2.32
CA GLU A 181 -4.81 -3.81 -3.13
C GLU A 181 -4.13 -2.76 -2.24
N ARG A 182 -4.88 -2.16 -1.32
CA ARG A 182 -4.33 -1.22 -0.34
C ARG A 182 -3.28 -1.87 0.56
N GLN A 183 -3.56 -3.07 1.08
CA GLN A 183 -2.60 -3.81 1.89
C GLN A 183 -1.34 -4.16 1.09
N ALA A 184 -1.48 -4.52 -0.18
CA ALA A 184 -0.37 -4.80 -1.08
C ALA A 184 0.51 -3.56 -1.29
N LEU A 185 -0.08 -2.38 -1.48
CA LEU A 185 0.65 -1.11 -1.61
C LEU A 185 1.44 -0.79 -0.34
N ILE A 186 0.81 -0.92 0.84
CA ILE A 186 1.49 -0.71 2.13
C ILE A 186 2.62 -1.75 2.30
N ASN A 187 2.38 -3.01 1.93
CA ASN A 187 3.35 -4.08 2.04
C ASN A 187 4.57 -3.86 1.12
N ASP A 188 4.39 -3.43 -0.15
CA ASP A 188 5.51 -3.10 -1.03
C ASP A 188 6.33 -1.94 -0.45
N ALA A 189 5.66 -0.89 0.04
CA ALA A 189 6.31 0.25 0.67
C ALA A 189 7.10 -0.14 1.93
N MET A 190 6.55 -1.01 2.77
CA MET A 190 7.25 -1.53 3.96
C MET A 190 8.42 -2.44 3.58
N GLY A 191 8.20 -3.37 2.64
CA GLY A 191 9.19 -4.33 2.18
C GLY A 191 10.42 -3.64 1.60
N ARG A 192 10.23 -2.63 0.74
CA ARG A 192 11.32 -1.84 0.15
C ARG A 192 12.18 -1.16 1.21
N ARG A 193 11.57 -0.56 2.24
CA ARG A 193 12.29 0.08 3.34
C ARG A 193 13.03 -0.93 4.22
N ALA A 194 12.41 -2.07 4.50
CA ALA A 194 13.02 -3.14 5.28
C ALA A 194 14.28 -3.68 4.60
N VAL A 195 14.21 -3.95 3.29
CA VAL A 195 15.37 -4.37 2.48
C VAL A 195 16.46 -3.30 2.51
N HIS A 196 16.11 -2.02 2.35
CA HIS A 196 17.09 -0.94 2.36
C HIS A 196 17.80 -0.81 3.73
N LYS A 197 17.05 -0.92 4.84
CA LYS A 197 17.61 -0.93 6.19
C LYS A 197 18.56 -2.12 6.38
N ALA A 198 18.14 -3.32 6.02
CA ALA A 198 18.95 -4.54 6.15
C ALA A 198 20.23 -4.48 5.31
N PHE A 199 20.15 -3.88 4.12
CA PHE A 199 21.31 -3.65 3.27
C PHE A 199 22.32 -2.69 3.92
N PHE A 200 21.86 -1.54 4.43
CA PHE A 200 22.75 -0.58 5.11
C PHE A 200 23.35 -1.15 6.40
N GLU A 201 22.57 -1.89 7.18
CA GLU A 201 23.04 -2.56 8.40
C GLU A 201 24.14 -3.58 8.08
N SER A 202 23.93 -4.41 7.05
CA SER A 202 24.94 -5.36 6.57
C SER A 202 26.20 -4.66 6.05
N ALA A 203 26.05 -3.59 5.28
CA ALA A 203 27.17 -2.81 4.78
C ALA A 203 27.99 -2.16 5.91
N ALA A 204 27.32 -1.65 6.96
CA ALA A 204 27.98 -1.10 8.14
C ALA A 204 28.81 -2.15 8.89
N LEU A 205 28.27 -3.37 9.08
CA LEU A 205 28.99 -4.48 9.73
C LEU A 205 30.26 -4.88 8.95
N VAL A 206 30.18 -4.94 7.62
CA VAL A 206 31.35 -5.19 6.75
C VAL A 206 32.36 -4.06 6.88
N GLY A 207 31.91 -2.80 6.86
CA GLY A 207 32.76 -1.62 7.03
C GLY A 207 33.52 -1.62 8.36
N VAL A 208 32.84 -1.95 9.47
CA VAL A 208 33.46 -2.09 10.80
C VAL A 208 34.49 -3.21 10.82
N SER A 209 34.20 -4.35 10.20
CA SER A 209 35.12 -5.50 10.14
C SER A 209 36.40 -5.16 9.39
N ILE A 210 36.30 -4.45 8.25
CA ILE A 210 37.46 -3.98 7.48
C ILE A 210 38.27 -2.96 8.30
N LEU A 211 37.61 -2.01 8.94
CA LEU A 211 38.25 -0.99 9.77
C LEU A 211 39.03 -1.65 10.92
N GLN A 212 38.44 -2.65 11.57
CA GLN A 212 39.09 -3.40 12.64
C GLN A 212 40.38 -4.07 12.16
N VAL A 213 40.35 -4.77 11.03
CA VAL A 213 41.55 -5.41 10.46
C VAL A 213 42.61 -4.39 10.08
N TYR A 214 42.20 -3.27 9.47
CA TYR A 214 43.12 -2.19 9.08
C TYR A 214 43.81 -1.56 10.30
N LEU A 215 43.06 -1.26 11.36
CA LEU A 215 43.61 -0.69 12.60
C LEU A 215 44.61 -1.64 13.25
N LEU A 216 44.32 -2.94 13.31
CA LEU A 216 45.25 -3.94 13.84
C LEU A 216 46.55 -4.00 13.03
N ARG A 217 46.47 -4.11 11.69
CA ARG A 217 47.66 -4.12 10.82
C ARG A 217 48.52 -2.88 11.03
N ARG A 218 47.90 -1.69 11.04
CA ARG A 218 48.61 -0.41 11.22
C ARG A 218 49.30 -0.29 12.59
N LEU A 219 48.69 -0.83 13.65
CA LEU A 219 49.28 -0.84 14.99
C LEU A 219 50.52 -1.75 15.06
N PHE A 220 50.47 -2.94 14.45
CA PHE A 220 51.61 -3.87 14.43
C PHE A 220 52.75 -3.41 13.52
N GLU A 221 52.45 -2.82 12.35
CA GLU A 221 53.48 -2.23 11.47
C GLU A 221 54.23 -1.09 12.17
N ARG A 222 53.53 -0.25 12.94
CA ARG A 222 54.20 0.81 13.72
C ARG A 222 55.03 0.29 14.89
N LYS A 223 54.60 -0.79 15.55
CA LYS A 223 55.35 -1.41 16.66
C LYS A 223 56.62 -2.11 16.17
N LEU A 224 56.56 -2.81 15.03
CA LEU A 224 57.74 -3.46 14.42
C LEU A 224 58.77 -2.45 13.87
N GLY A 225 58.35 -1.25 13.49
CA GLY A 225 59.26 -0.17 13.04
C GLY A 225 60.04 0.53 14.16
N VAL A 226 59.57 0.45 15.42
CA VAL A 226 60.23 1.12 16.57
C VAL A 226 61.20 0.19 17.32
N SER A 227 61.10 -1.13 17.15
CA SER A 227 61.99 -2.11 17.80
C SER A 227 63.25 -2.46 17.00
N ARG A 228 63.59 -1.69 15.93
CA ARG A 228 64.92 -1.75 15.31
C ARG A 228 65.84 -0.72 15.97
N VAL A 229 66.36 -1.07 17.15
CA VAL A 229 67.60 -0.53 17.74
C VAL A 229 68.42 -1.72 18.22
#